data_AF-A0AA51U0M9-F1
#
_entry.id   AF-A0AA51U0M9-F1
#
_cell.length_a   1.000
_cell.length_b   1.000
_cell.length_c   1.000
_cell.angle_alpha   90.00
_cell.angle_beta   90.00
_cell.angle_gamma   90.00
#
_symmetry.space_group_name_H-M   'P 1'
#
loop_
_entity.id
_entity.type
_entity.pdbx_description
1 polymer ?
#
loop_
_entity_poly.entity_id
_entity_poly.type
_entity_poly.pdbx_seq_one_letter_code
_entity_poly.pdbx_strand_id
1 'polypeptide(L)'
;MMGDIGPLSSHMLQHIALMNLAVPALIFFVVKYRSQLLARSWPFAAALQLILLWGWHAPTVLEAAMASPLLMALMHLSLVISAAWFWLAIASMPATGLWRSIFALLVTGKLFCLLGALLVFSPRLVFGQMTHHGHAMTASLADQQMAGLMMLIACPLTYVLAGVWITARWFLALEAQGRADA
;
A
#
# COMPACT_ATOMS: atom_id res chain seq x y z
N MET A 1 -5.84 28.93 -13.15
CA MET A 1 -4.72 28.15 -13.71
C MET A 1 -4.70 26.84 -12.93
N MET A 2 -5.39 25.81 -13.43
CA MET A 2 -5.38 24.49 -12.79
C MET A 2 -3.93 24.00 -12.85
N GLY A 3 -3.29 23.93 -11.68
CA GLY A 3 -1.86 23.67 -11.56
C GLY A 3 -1.52 22.30 -12.14
N ASP A 4 -0.63 22.28 -13.12
CA ASP A 4 -0.05 21.03 -13.60
C ASP A 4 0.64 20.36 -12.42
N ILE A 5 0.08 19.23 -12.00
CA ILE A 5 0.68 18.37 -10.99
C ILE A 5 2.04 17.94 -11.56
N GLY A 6 3.12 18.14 -10.81
CA GLY A 6 4.45 17.82 -11.29
C GLY A 6 4.59 16.34 -11.65
N PRO A 7 5.58 15.98 -12.46
CA PRO A 7 5.62 14.66 -13.09
C PRO A 7 5.91 13.52 -12.09
N LEU A 8 6.51 13.81 -10.93
CA LEU A 8 6.61 12.82 -9.85
C LEU A 8 5.24 12.62 -9.17
N SER A 9 4.50 13.70 -8.92
CA SER A 9 3.16 13.62 -8.35
C SER A 9 2.17 12.94 -9.28
N SER A 10 2.26 13.14 -10.59
CA SER A 10 1.37 12.48 -11.56
C SER A 10 1.62 10.96 -11.61
N HIS A 11 2.88 10.53 -11.59
CA HIS A 11 3.24 9.13 -11.46
C HIS A 11 2.73 8.55 -10.13
N MET A 12 2.92 9.25 -9.00
CA MET A 12 2.40 8.80 -7.70
C MET A 12 0.88 8.68 -7.70
N LEU A 13 0.17 9.62 -8.32
CA LEU A 13 -1.28 9.55 -8.43
C LEU A 13 -1.74 8.32 -9.22
N GLN A 14 -1.11 8.04 -10.37
CA GLN A 14 -1.40 6.85 -11.17
C GLN A 14 -1.10 5.56 -10.41
N HIS A 15 0.05 5.51 -9.73
CA HIS A 15 0.45 4.39 -8.89
C HIS A 15 -0.56 4.14 -7.76
N ILE A 16 -0.93 5.18 -7.03
CA ILE A 16 -1.90 5.12 -5.93
C ILE A 16 -3.28 4.67 -6.43
N ALA A 17 -3.74 5.21 -7.56
CA ALA A 17 -5.02 4.83 -8.17
C ALA A 17 -5.01 3.35 -8.59
N LEU A 18 -3.94 2.89 -9.24
CA LEU A 18 -3.79 1.50 -9.65
C LEU A 18 -3.83 0.58 -8.43
N MET A 19 -3.05 0.89 -7.39
CA MET A 19 -2.97 0.06 -6.19
C MET A 19 -4.29 0.00 -5.41
N ASN A 20 -4.98 1.14 -5.26
CA ASN A 20 -6.23 1.20 -4.49
C ASN A 20 -7.46 0.73 -5.27
N LEU A 21 -7.39 0.53 -6.59
CA LEU A 21 -8.49 -0.04 -7.38
C LEU A 21 -8.26 -1.52 -7.67
N ALA A 22 -7.06 -1.90 -8.12
CA ALA A 22 -6.75 -3.26 -8.53
C ALA A 22 -6.80 -4.23 -7.33
N VAL A 23 -6.26 -3.83 -6.19
CA VAL A 23 -6.15 -4.71 -5.01
C VAL A 23 -7.53 -4.99 -4.40
N PRO A 24 -8.42 -4.01 -4.14
CA PRO A 24 -9.76 -4.30 -3.63
C PRO A 24 -10.61 -5.12 -4.61
N ALA A 25 -10.50 -4.85 -5.91
CA ALA A 25 -11.19 -5.65 -6.93
C ALA A 25 -10.74 -7.11 -6.85
N LEU A 26 -9.42 -7.37 -6.78
CA LEU A 26 -8.89 -8.72 -6.67
C LEU A 26 -9.34 -9.43 -5.38
N ILE A 27 -9.32 -8.71 -4.25
CA ILE A 27 -9.78 -9.25 -2.97
C ILE A 27 -11.26 -9.62 -3.04
N PHE A 28 -12.11 -8.79 -3.65
CA PHE A 28 -13.54 -9.06 -3.78
C PHE A 28 -13.83 -10.41 -4.45
N PHE A 29 -13.08 -10.75 -5.51
CA PHE A 29 -13.24 -12.03 -6.21
C PHE A 29 -12.66 -13.23 -5.45
N VAL A 30 -11.60 -13.03 -4.66
CA VAL A 30 -10.83 -14.14 -4.08
C VAL A 30 -11.18 -14.39 -2.60
N VAL A 31 -11.87 -13.47 -1.92
CA VAL A 31 -12.25 -13.60 -0.48
C VAL A 31 -13.11 -14.83 -0.17
N LYS A 32 -13.70 -15.46 -1.20
CA LYS A 32 -14.44 -16.72 -1.14
C LYS A 32 -13.55 -17.94 -0.85
N TYR A 33 -12.26 -17.88 -1.21
CA TYR A 33 -11.31 -19.00 -1.10
C TYR A 33 -10.42 -18.90 0.15
N ARG A 34 -11.04 -18.86 1.33
CA ARG A 34 -10.30 -18.77 2.61
C ARG A 34 -9.63 -20.09 2.95
N SER A 35 -8.36 -20.04 3.35
CA SER A 35 -7.64 -21.22 3.83
C SER A 35 -6.84 -20.89 5.10
N GLN A 36 -6.70 -21.88 5.99
CA GLN A 36 -5.88 -21.72 7.21
C GLN A 36 -4.39 -21.55 6.89
N LEU A 37 -3.92 -22.11 5.77
CA LEU A 37 -2.55 -21.93 5.28
C LEU A 37 -2.29 -20.46 4.93
N LEU A 38 -3.22 -19.81 4.21
CA LEU A 38 -3.14 -18.38 3.90
C LEU A 38 -3.12 -17.54 5.18
N ALA A 39 -4.01 -17.85 6.14
CA ALA A 39 -4.05 -17.16 7.43
C ALA A 39 -2.73 -17.25 8.21
N ARG A 40 -2.06 -18.42 8.20
CA ARG A 40 -0.76 -18.61 8.88
C ARG A 40 0.40 -17.87 8.19
N SER A 41 0.28 -17.62 6.89
CA SER A 41 1.32 -16.93 6.10
C SER A 41 1.36 -15.40 6.28
N TRP A 42 0.48 -14.83 7.10
CA TRP A 42 0.38 -13.38 7.31
C TRP A 42 1.68 -12.65 7.67
N PRO A 43 2.60 -13.18 8.52
CA PRO A 43 3.78 -12.41 8.89
C PRO A 43 4.76 -12.34 7.72
N PHE A 44 4.85 -13.39 6.90
CA PHE A 44 5.65 -13.41 5.69
C PHE A 44 5.07 -12.48 4.63
N ALA A 45 3.74 -12.48 4.45
CA ALA A 45 3.09 -11.56 3.53
C ALA A 45 3.27 -10.10 3.97
N ALA A 46 3.19 -9.80 5.27
CA ALA A 46 3.42 -8.48 5.83
C ALA A 46 4.87 -8.02 5.65
N ALA A 47 5.84 -8.90 5.94
CA ALA A 47 7.26 -8.61 5.77
C ALA A 47 7.61 -8.36 4.30
N LEU A 48 7.11 -9.20 3.39
CA LEU A 48 7.34 -9.04 1.95
C LEU A 48 6.75 -7.72 1.44
N GLN A 49 5.50 -7.41 1.82
CA GLN A 49 4.86 -6.14 1.47
C GLN A 49 5.69 -4.95 1.95
N LEU A 50 6.16 -4.99 3.19
CA LEU A 50 6.97 -3.91 3.77
C LEU A 50 8.31 -3.74 3.04
N ILE A 51 9.01 -4.84 2.76
CA ILE A 51 10.30 -4.85 2.05
C ILE A 51 10.13 -4.28 0.64
N LEU A 52 9.10 -4.69 -0.09
CA LEU A 52 8.85 -4.20 -1.45
C LEU A 52 8.46 -2.72 -1.44
N LEU A 53 7.60 -2.28 -0.52
CA LEU A 53 7.22 -0.87 -0.42
C LEU A 53 8.43 0.02 -0.14
N TRP A 54 9.29 -0.38 0.81
CA TRP A 54 10.52 0.36 1.10
C TRP A 54 11.54 0.29 -0.04
N GLY A 55 11.76 -0.90 -0.59
CA GLY A 55 12.74 -1.13 -1.64
C GLY A 55 12.45 -0.33 -2.90
N TRP A 56 11.21 -0.36 -3.39
CA TRP A 56 10.82 0.35 -4.60
C TRP A 56 10.79 1.87 -4.46
N HIS A 57 10.61 2.38 -3.24
CA HIS A 57 10.62 3.82 -2.96
C HIS A 57 11.99 4.32 -2.46
N ALA A 58 13.00 3.46 -2.38
CA ALA A 58 14.37 3.89 -2.17
C ALA A 58 14.82 4.75 -3.36
N PRO A 59 15.52 5.88 -3.15
CA PRO A 59 15.74 6.88 -4.20
C PRO A 59 16.35 6.31 -5.49
N THR A 60 17.44 5.55 -5.35
CA THR A 60 18.16 4.95 -6.47
C THR A 60 17.36 3.88 -7.21
N VAL A 61 16.49 3.15 -6.50
CA VAL A 61 15.68 2.08 -7.06
C VAL A 61 14.50 2.68 -7.83
N LEU A 62 13.86 3.71 -7.27
CA LEU A 62 12.76 4.41 -7.93
C LEU A 62 13.25 5.11 -9.20
N GLU A 63 14.41 5.76 -9.16
CA GLU A 63 15.05 6.36 -10.33
C GLU A 63 15.26 5.33 -11.46
N ALA A 64 15.82 4.16 -11.12
CA ALA A 64 16.00 3.07 -12.08
C ALA A 64 14.66 2.53 -12.61
N ALA A 65 13.65 2.43 -11.76
CA ALA A 65 12.32 1.99 -12.15
C ALA A 65 11.65 2.96 -13.14
N MET A 66 11.72 4.27 -12.89
CA MET A 66 11.15 5.29 -13.78
C MET A 66 11.88 5.38 -15.13
N ALA A 67 13.18 5.07 -15.16
CA ALA A 67 13.98 5.05 -16.37
C ALA A 67 13.62 3.89 -17.33
N SER A 68 13.05 2.80 -16.82
CA SER A 68 12.80 1.56 -17.58
C SER A 68 11.34 1.11 -17.48
N PRO A 69 10.59 1.03 -18.59
CA PRO A 69 9.21 0.53 -18.59
C PRO A 69 9.09 -0.87 -17.98
N LEU A 70 10.09 -1.73 -18.16
CA LEU A 70 10.11 -3.08 -17.61
C LEU A 70 10.24 -3.07 -16.09
N LEU A 71 11.18 -2.28 -15.55
CA LEU A 71 11.34 -2.16 -14.09
C LEU A 71 10.12 -1.50 -13.45
N MET A 72 9.54 -0.51 -14.11
CA MET A 72 8.27 0.08 -13.67
C MET A 72 7.14 -0.95 -13.64
N ALA A 73 7.01 -1.81 -14.65
CA ALA A 73 6.02 -2.88 -14.65
C ALA A 73 6.27 -3.90 -13.53
N LEU A 74 7.53 -4.28 -13.28
CA LEU A 74 7.91 -5.18 -12.19
C LEU A 74 7.62 -4.58 -10.81
N MET A 75 7.85 -3.28 -10.63
CA MET A 75 7.48 -2.55 -9.42
C MET A 75 5.99 -2.67 -9.15
N HIS A 76 5.14 -2.31 -10.13
CA HIS A 76 3.70 -2.39 -9.98
C HIS A 76 3.23 -3.84 -9.75
N LEU A 77 3.72 -4.80 -10.53
CA LEU A 77 3.28 -6.19 -10.44
C LEU A 77 3.66 -6.83 -9.10
N SER A 78 4.90 -6.62 -8.64
CA SER A 78 5.37 -7.17 -7.36
C SER A 78 4.59 -6.59 -6.18
N LEU A 79 4.34 -5.28 -6.18
CA LEU A 79 3.55 -4.60 -5.14
C LEU A 79 2.08 -5.03 -5.13
N VAL A 80 1.45 -5.23 -6.30
CA VAL A 80 0.08 -5.75 -6.39
C VAL A 80 0.00 -7.18 -5.86
N ILE A 81 0.93 -8.05 -6.26
CA ILE A 81 0.96 -9.46 -5.85
C ILE A 81 1.18 -9.56 -4.33
N SER A 82 2.15 -8.83 -3.79
CA SER A 82 2.42 -8.85 -2.34
C SER A 82 1.25 -8.26 -1.55
N ALA A 83 0.61 -7.21 -2.05
CA ALA A 83 -0.54 -6.61 -1.39
C ALA A 83 -1.72 -7.58 -1.39
N ALA A 84 -2.02 -8.21 -2.53
CA ALA A 84 -3.05 -9.23 -2.64
C ALA A 84 -2.82 -10.38 -1.66
N TRP A 85 -1.59 -10.90 -1.58
CA TRP A 85 -1.25 -11.96 -0.62
C TRP A 85 -1.45 -11.50 0.83
N PHE A 86 -0.96 -10.31 1.18
CA PHE A 86 -1.15 -9.74 2.51
C PHE A 86 -2.64 -9.65 2.89
N TRP A 87 -3.46 -9.09 2.01
CA TRP A 87 -4.89 -8.94 2.26
C TRP A 87 -5.64 -10.27 2.33
N LEU A 88 -5.27 -11.25 1.50
CA LEU A 88 -5.85 -12.60 1.57
C LEU A 88 -5.48 -13.32 2.88
N ALA A 89 -4.25 -13.14 3.35
CA ALA A 89 -3.81 -13.68 4.64
C ALA A 89 -4.60 -13.06 5.80
N ILE A 90 -4.79 -11.73 5.78
CA ILE A 90 -5.59 -11.00 6.78
C ILE A 90 -7.07 -11.42 6.72
N ALA A 91 -7.67 -11.48 5.53
CA ALA A 91 -9.08 -11.84 5.36
C ALA A 91 -9.40 -13.30 5.70
N SER A 92 -8.39 -14.18 5.65
CA SER A 92 -8.50 -15.59 6.02
C SER A 92 -8.32 -15.84 7.53
N MET A 93 -7.96 -14.82 8.33
CA MET A 93 -7.78 -15.01 9.76
C MET A 93 -9.10 -15.32 10.48
N PRO A 94 -9.11 -16.30 11.40
CA PRO A 94 -10.25 -16.56 12.26
C PRO A 94 -10.43 -15.42 13.29
N ALA A 95 -11.66 -15.25 13.79
CA ALA A 95 -12.03 -14.20 14.76
C ALA A 95 -11.19 -14.21 16.05
N THR A 96 -10.62 -15.36 16.42
CA THR A 96 -9.71 -15.52 17.58
C THR A 96 -8.30 -14.95 17.34
N GLY A 97 -7.93 -14.61 16.11
CA GLY A 97 -6.62 -14.08 15.71
C GLY A 97 -6.59 -12.57 15.46
N LEU A 98 -7.65 -11.84 15.81
CA LEU A 98 -7.90 -10.45 15.39
C LEU A 98 -6.79 -9.45 15.79
N TRP A 99 -6.19 -9.64 16.96
CA TRP A 99 -5.09 -8.81 17.44
C TRP A 99 -3.88 -8.87 16.51
N ARG A 100 -3.65 -10.01 15.84
CA ARG A 100 -2.54 -10.19 14.87
C ARG A 100 -2.80 -9.41 13.60
N SER A 101 -4.06 -9.39 13.12
CA SER A 101 -4.45 -8.56 11.98
C SER A 101 -4.26 -7.08 12.29
N ILE A 102 -4.74 -6.63 13.44
CA ILE A 102 -4.60 -5.23 13.89
C ILE A 102 -3.13 -4.85 14.04
N PHE A 103 -2.31 -5.70 14.67
CA PHE A 103 -0.87 -5.47 14.80
C PHE A 103 -0.16 -5.39 13.45
N ALA A 104 -0.46 -6.29 12.52
CA ALA A 104 0.10 -6.27 11.17
C ALA A 104 -0.23 -4.97 10.43
N LEU A 105 -1.49 -4.53 10.49
CA LEU A 105 -1.95 -3.28 9.88
C LEU A 105 -1.28 -2.06 10.54
N LEU A 106 -1.13 -2.06 11.86
CA LEU A 106 -0.49 -0.95 12.59
C LEU A 106 1.00 -0.83 12.26
N VAL A 107 1.74 -1.95 12.21
CA VAL A 107 3.18 -1.94 11.92
C VAL A 107 3.44 -1.54 10.46
N THR A 108 2.74 -2.17 9.51
CA THR A 108 2.90 -1.86 8.08
C THR A 108 2.45 -0.42 7.77
N GLY A 109 1.31 0.01 8.33
CA GLY A 109 0.82 1.37 8.17
C GLY A 109 1.75 2.43 8.77
N LYS A 110 2.28 2.23 9.99
CA LYS A 110 3.22 3.17 10.62
C LYS A 110 4.52 3.31 9.85
N LEU A 111 5.10 2.21 9.38
CA LEU A 111 6.38 2.23 8.66
C LEU A 111 6.24 2.81 7.25
N PHE A 112 5.09 2.65 6.60
CA PHE A 112 4.83 3.30 5.33
C PHE A 112 4.49 4.80 5.49
N CYS A 113 3.72 5.17 6.52
CA CYS A 113 3.47 6.57 6.85
C CYS A 113 4.78 7.31 7.22
N LEU A 114 5.72 6.63 7.89
CA LEU A 114 7.05 7.18 8.19
C LEU A 114 7.81 7.52 6.90
N LEU A 115 7.77 6.63 5.90
CA LEU A 115 8.39 6.88 4.59
C LEU A 115 7.77 8.11 3.90
N GLY A 116 6.45 8.21 3.87
CA GLY A 116 5.76 9.39 3.35
C GLY A 116 6.14 10.67 4.09
N ALA A 117 6.21 10.63 5.43
CA ALA A 117 6.64 11.77 6.25
C ALA A 117 8.07 12.20 5.97
N LEU A 118 9.00 11.27 5.75
CA LEU A 118 10.37 11.58 5.37
C LEU A 118 10.41 12.34 4.03
N LEU A 119 9.59 11.97 3.06
CA LEU A 119 9.53 12.65 1.76
C LEU A 119 8.91 14.05 1.85
N VAL A 120 7.85 14.21 2.64
CA VAL A 120 7.18 15.51 2.86
C VAL A 120 8.05 16.51 3.61
N PHE A 121 8.70 16.05 4.68
CA PHE A 121 9.49 16.91 5.54
C PHE A 121 10.97 17.00 5.14
N SER A 122 11.40 16.31 4.08
CA SER A 122 12.76 16.45 3.57
C SER A 122 13.00 17.88 3.07
N PRO A 123 13.93 18.64 3.67
CA PRO A 123 14.31 19.97 3.18
C PRO A 123 15.22 19.90 1.95
N ARG A 124 15.62 18.69 1.54
CA ARG A 124 16.50 18.43 0.40
C ARG A 124 15.74 17.73 -0.72
N LEU A 125 16.05 18.13 -1.94
CA LEU A 125 15.60 17.48 -3.16
C LEU A 125 16.30 16.11 -3.25
N VAL A 126 15.56 15.05 -2.94
CA VAL A 126 16.03 13.67 -3.01
C VAL A 126 15.88 13.15 -4.44
N PHE A 127 14.82 13.59 -5.12
CA PHE A 127 14.46 13.18 -6.48
C PHE A 127 14.66 14.33 -7.47
N GLY A 128 15.89 14.83 -7.62
CA GLY A 128 16.14 16.08 -8.33
C GLY A 128 16.21 15.98 -9.85
N GLN A 129 16.92 14.97 -10.35
CA GLN A 129 16.97 14.65 -11.78
C GLN A 129 16.61 13.19 -11.95
N MET A 130 15.53 12.95 -12.67
CA MET A 130 15.03 11.62 -12.97
C MET A 130 14.90 11.48 -14.48
N THR A 131 14.75 10.25 -14.93
CA THR A 131 14.36 9.94 -16.30
C THR A 131 13.04 9.19 -16.26
N HIS A 132 12.08 9.63 -17.07
CA HIS A 132 10.79 8.98 -17.23
C HIS A 132 10.63 8.57 -18.68
N HIS A 133 10.55 7.26 -18.95
CA HIS A 133 10.50 6.71 -20.32
C HIS A 133 11.61 7.27 -21.24
N GLY A 134 12.85 7.32 -20.72
CA GLY A 134 14.01 7.82 -21.47
C GLY A 134 14.07 9.35 -21.67
N HIS A 135 13.09 10.11 -21.16
CA HIS A 135 13.09 11.56 -21.21
C HIS A 135 13.56 12.14 -19.88
N ALA A 136 14.45 13.14 -19.94
CA ALA A 136 14.91 13.84 -18.75
C ALA A 136 13.73 14.55 -18.08
N MET A 137 13.61 14.37 -16.77
CA MET A 137 12.55 14.87 -15.93
C MET A 137 13.18 15.56 -14.73
N THR A 138 12.76 16.78 -14.44
CA THR A 138 13.19 17.50 -13.24
C THR A 138 11.99 17.67 -12.33
N ALA A 139 12.05 17.06 -11.14
CA ALA A 139 11.04 17.30 -10.13
C ALA A 139 11.48 18.48 -9.28
N SER A 140 10.55 19.37 -8.97
CA SER A 140 10.80 20.45 -8.00
C SER A 140 10.68 19.92 -6.58
N LEU A 141 11.19 20.68 -5.60
CA LEU A 141 11.00 20.33 -4.19
C LEU A 141 9.50 20.27 -3.83
N ALA A 142 8.71 21.19 -4.39
CA ALA A 142 7.26 21.20 -4.20
C ALA A 142 6.59 19.94 -4.79
N ASP A 143 7.07 19.43 -5.93
CA ASP A 143 6.57 18.19 -6.54
C ASP A 143 6.91 16.96 -5.68
N GLN A 144 8.11 16.88 -5.12
CA GLN A 144 8.48 15.83 -4.16
C GLN A 144 7.63 15.88 -2.89
N GLN A 145 7.42 17.06 -2.33
CA GLN A 145 6.61 17.22 -1.12
C GLN A 145 5.14 16.87 -1.40
N MET A 146 4.61 17.25 -2.56
CA MET A 146 3.27 16.87 -3.00
C MET A 146 3.13 15.36 -3.18
N ALA A 147 4.08 14.72 -3.87
CA ALA A 147 4.15 13.27 -4.02
C ALA A 147 4.19 12.57 -2.64
N GLY A 148 5.02 13.06 -1.72
CA GLY A 148 5.07 12.56 -0.35
C GLY A 148 3.75 12.73 0.40
N LEU A 149 3.06 13.86 0.23
CA LEU A 149 1.75 14.13 0.85
C LEU A 149 0.69 13.17 0.33
N MET A 150 0.67 12.89 -0.97
CA MET A 150 -0.24 11.91 -1.57
C MET A 150 -0.03 10.52 -0.98
N MET A 151 1.23 10.08 -0.84
CA MET A 151 1.56 8.80 -0.18
C MET A 151 1.12 8.79 1.29
N LEU A 152 1.32 9.90 2.00
CA LEU A 152 0.95 10.08 3.40
C LEU A 152 -0.56 10.05 3.64
N ILE A 153 -1.38 10.51 2.70
CA ILE A 153 -2.85 10.53 2.81
C ILE A 153 -3.44 9.18 2.36
N ALA A 154 -2.98 8.66 1.22
CA ALA A 154 -3.54 7.45 0.63
C ALA A 154 -3.33 6.21 1.52
N CYS A 155 -2.16 6.10 2.15
CA CYS A 155 -1.84 4.96 3.01
C CYS A 155 -2.78 4.81 4.23
N PRO A 156 -2.81 5.75 5.18
CA PRO A 156 -3.63 5.59 6.39
C PRO A 156 -5.10 5.42 6.05
N LEU A 157 -5.60 6.04 4.98
CA LEU A 157 -6.99 5.85 4.56
C LEU A 157 -7.29 4.39 4.22
N THR A 158 -6.46 3.73 3.41
CA THR A 158 -6.66 2.32 3.03
C THR A 158 -6.52 1.37 4.22
N TYR A 159 -5.51 1.57 5.07
CA TYR A 159 -5.30 0.72 6.26
C TYR A 159 -6.38 0.93 7.34
N VAL A 160 -6.84 2.18 7.55
CA VAL A 160 -7.92 2.50 8.50
C VAL A 160 -9.25 1.95 8.01
N LEU A 161 -9.61 2.16 6.74
CA LEU A 161 -10.86 1.62 6.17
C LEU A 161 -10.90 0.10 6.26
N ALA A 162 -9.77 -0.57 6.01
CA ALA A 162 -9.69 -2.01 6.17
C ALA A 162 -9.80 -2.45 7.64
N GLY A 163 -9.18 -1.73 8.57
CA GLY A 163 -9.34 -1.97 10.01
C GLY A 163 -10.79 -1.85 10.46
N VAL A 164 -11.49 -0.79 10.02
CA VAL A 164 -12.93 -0.59 10.27
C VAL A 164 -13.75 -1.74 9.71
N TRP A 165 -13.48 -2.16 8.47
CA TRP A 165 -14.20 -3.27 7.83
C TRP A 165 -14.01 -4.60 8.57
N ILE A 166 -12.79 -4.91 9.00
CA ILE A 166 -12.48 -6.14 9.77
C ILE A 166 -13.20 -6.12 11.12
N THR A 167 -13.14 -4.99 11.84
CA THR A 167 -13.82 -4.83 13.13
C THR A 167 -15.34 -4.93 12.98
N ALA A 168 -15.92 -4.29 11.96
CA ALA A 168 -17.37 -4.37 11.68
C ALA A 168 -17.81 -5.81 11.40
N ARG A 169 -17.04 -6.54 10.58
CA ARG A 169 -17.30 -7.96 10.30
C ARG A 169 -17.23 -8.83 11.56
N TRP A 170 -16.37 -8.50 12.51
CA TRP A 170 -16.26 -9.22 13.77
C TRP A 170 -17.46 -8.97 14.67
N PHE A 171 -17.90 -7.72 14.82
CA PHE A 171 -19.11 -7.39 15.58
C PHE A 171 -20.33 -8.14 15.04
N LEU A 172 -20.53 -8.17 13.73
CA LEU A 172 -21.63 -8.90 13.09
C LEU A 172 -21.55 -10.42 13.32
N ALA A 173 -20.34 -10.99 13.36
CA ALA A 173 -20.16 -12.42 13.64
C ALA A 173 -20.48 -12.77 15.10
N LEU A 174 -20.13 -11.89 16.05
CA LEU A 174 -20.49 -12.04 17.46
C LEU A 174 -22.00 -11.92 17.68
N GLU A 175 -22.66 -10.96 17.04
CA GLU A 175 -24.12 -10.81 17.11
C GLU A 175 -24.85 -12.06 16.58
N ALA A 176 -24.35 -12.65 15.50
CA ALA A 176 -24.90 -13.88 14.94
C ALA A 176 -24.74 -15.09 15.87
N GLN A 177 -23.61 -15.19 16.58
CA GLN A 177 -23.38 -16.24 17.59
C GLN A 177 -24.29 -16.05 18.80
N GLY A 178 -24.37 -14.84 19.35
CA GLY A 178 -25.23 -14.54 20.49
C GLY A 178 -26.73 -14.75 20.22
N ARG A 179 -27.18 -14.63 18.97
CA ARG A 179 -28.55 -14.98 18.53
C ARG A 179 -28.78 -16.49 18.40
N ALA A 180 -27.74 -17.28 18.12
CA ALA A 180 -27.85 -18.73 18.00
C ALA A 180 -27.85 -19.45 19.35
N ASP A 181 -27.26 -18.80 20.36
CA ASP A 181 -27.16 -19.31 21.74
C ASP A 181 -28.36 -18.91 22.63
N ALA A 182 -29.31 -18.13 22.11
CA ALA A 182 -30.50 -17.62 22.81
C ALA A 182 -31.79 -18.33 22.35
#